data_AF-A0A1C5Q4X0-F1
#
_entry.id   AF-A0A1C5Q4X0-F1
#
_cell.length_a   1.000
_cell.length_b   1.000
_cell.length_c   1.000
_cell.angle_alpha   90.00
_cell.angle_beta   90.00
_cell.angle_gamma   90.00
#
_symmetry.space_group_name_H-M   'P 1'
#
loop_
_entity.id
_entity.type
_entity.pdbx_description
1 polymer ?
#
loop_
_entity_poly.entity_id
_entity_poly.type
_entity_poly.pdbx_seq_one_letter_code
_entity_poly.pdbx_strand_id
1 'polypeptide(L)'
;MIYREIPKFIIKRNMQKSAQTGIYFDYLVTDPIMGQICIEVTGRRDYEVEFVANDYHDEFLDAKYNQGRLGILQYHDTVTYISFSDEKCEGRNSGIQSVPTAFNRFYSNPYPNKNLFFYFLPCSGNNATPYYLFMYRLMKTAGFEFLNVPTSIAGQITAFSSIDDIIRARKENGERNSGNNATYIVKNAPHEYEIYGKTYGANKYDTSLICYAIGELAQPEDHVVLYEYNEKDLKELPATSLDVIRSMENIEIINIDDEIERRELEENDSLRSPRFNAHLLDRLGERHCVLCNCGISEVIQGAHIWPVSDIKRTSALSLDEKLAYATDGENGLWMCQNHHKMFDSSILFLSNNREVSYKTDLSESDKAYIDSITTVTNLPEHLITPRYMYYIDKRYA
;
A
#
# COMPACT_ATOMS: atom_id res chain seq x y z
N MET A 1 6.82 -4.73 34.16
CA MET A 1 8.23 -4.92 33.74
C MET A 1 9.09 -5.16 34.97
N ILE A 2 10.02 -6.12 34.92
CA ILE A 2 10.96 -6.38 36.03
C ILE A 2 12.27 -5.67 35.71
N TYR A 3 12.71 -4.76 36.57
CA TYR A 3 14.00 -4.07 36.42
C TYR A 3 15.16 -5.09 36.39
N ARG A 4 16.10 -4.93 35.44
CA ARG A 4 17.22 -5.87 35.24
C ARG A 4 18.59 -5.19 35.22
N GLU A 5 19.49 -5.60 36.11
CA GLU A 5 20.91 -5.19 36.13
C GLU A 5 21.77 -5.88 35.06
N ILE A 6 21.32 -7.04 34.58
CA ILE A 6 21.97 -7.80 33.50
C ILE A 6 20.96 -7.89 32.34
N PRO A 7 21.35 -7.53 31.10
CA PRO A 7 20.47 -7.63 29.94
C PRO A 7 19.96 -9.06 29.78
N LYS A 8 18.66 -9.24 29.56
CA LYS A 8 18.04 -10.56 29.33
C LYS A 8 17.26 -10.59 28.03
N PHE A 9 17.62 -11.50 27.14
CA PHE A 9 16.84 -11.86 25.97
C PHE A 9 15.77 -12.89 26.33
N ILE A 10 14.53 -12.64 25.92
CA ILE A 10 13.40 -13.55 26.02
C ILE A 10 12.86 -13.76 24.61
N ILE A 11 12.93 -15.00 24.14
CA ILE A 11 12.68 -15.31 22.72
C ILE A 11 11.81 -16.56 22.61
N LYS A 12 10.72 -16.47 21.84
CA LYS A 12 9.91 -17.64 21.50
C LYS A 12 10.68 -18.56 20.56
N ARG A 13 10.87 -19.82 20.98
CA ARG A 13 11.66 -20.81 20.24
C ARG A 13 11.03 -21.23 18.91
N ASN A 14 9.73 -21.46 18.90
CA ASN A 14 9.04 -22.01 17.73
C ASN A 14 8.53 -20.90 16.81
N MET A 15 8.71 -21.06 15.51
CA MET A 15 8.01 -20.31 14.47
C MET A 15 6.75 -21.07 14.02
N GLN A 16 5.90 -20.44 13.19
CA GLN A 16 4.63 -21.02 12.74
C GLN A 16 4.78 -22.42 12.12
N LYS A 17 5.87 -22.65 11.37
CA LYS A 17 6.12 -23.89 10.64
C LYS A 17 7.24 -24.75 11.22
N SER A 18 7.70 -24.46 12.45
CA SER A 18 8.87 -25.15 13.03
C SER A 18 8.69 -26.66 13.14
N ALA A 19 7.49 -27.13 13.49
CA ALA A 19 7.20 -28.56 13.58
C ALA A 19 7.32 -29.28 12.20
N GLN A 20 7.00 -28.57 11.11
CA GLN A 20 7.03 -29.11 9.76
C GLN A 20 8.42 -29.00 9.12
N THR A 21 9.14 -27.91 9.37
CA THR A 21 10.45 -27.66 8.75
C THR A 21 11.63 -28.17 9.56
N GLY A 22 11.43 -28.41 10.87
CA GLY A 22 12.51 -28.69 11.81
C GLY A 22 13.41 -27.49 12.11
N ILE A 23 13.06 -26.29 11.60
CA ILE A 23 13.83 -25.05 11.81
C ILE A 23 13.19 -24.28 12.96
N TYR A 24 14.01 -23.94 13.95
CA TYR A 24 13.61 -23.20 15.14
C TYR A 24 14.36 -21.87 15.20
N PHE A 25 13.82 -20.91 15.95
CA PHE A 25 14.34 -19.54 15.94
C PHE A 25 15.68 -19.40 16.68
N ASP A 26 15.95 -20.29 17.64
CA ASP A 26 17.24 -20.46 18.32
C ASP A 26 18.38 -20.89 17.37
N TYR A 27 18.07 -21.46 16.20
CA TYR A 27 19.08 -21.75 15.17
C TYR A 27 19.47 -20.53 14.35
N LEU A 28 18.59 -19.52 14.33
CA LEU A 28 18.76 -18.31 13.53
C LEU A 28 19.40 -17.18 14.34
N VAL A 29 19.04 -17.07 15.62
CA VAL A 29 19.53 -16.04 16.54
C VAL A 29 20.57 -16.65 17.47
N THR A 30 21.81 -16.75 16.97
CA THR A 30 22.92 -17.42 17.66
C THR A 30 23.59 -16.53 18.71
N ASP A 31 24.41 -17.11 19.59
CA ASP A 31 25.16 -16.38 20.63
C ASP A 31 26.00 -15.21 20.07
N PRO A 32 26.76 -15.34 18.95
CA PRO A 32 27.44 -14.20 18.35
C PRO A 32 26.50 -13.05 17.95
N ILE A 33 25.29 -13.36 17.45
CA ILE A 33 24.29 -12.36 17.07
C ILE A 33 23.75 -11.66 18.31
N MET A 34 23.36 -12.41 19.34
CA MET A 34 22.83 -11.85 20.59
C MET A 34 23.88 -11.00 21.31
N GLY A 35 25.14 -11.45 21.33
CA GLY A 35 26.26 -10.70 21.89
C GLY A 35 26.50 -9.37 21.17
N GLN A 36 26.45 -9.36 19.83
CA GLN A 36 26.54 -8.12 19.05
C GLN A 36 25.39 -7.16 19.40
N ILE A 37 24.14 -7.64 19.36
CA ILE A 37 22.96 -6.83 19.67
C ILE A 37 23.04 -6.28 21.09
N CYS A 38 23.46 -7.09 22.07
CA CYS A 38 23.60 -6.68 23.45
C CYS A 38 24.57 -5.50 23.59
N ILE A 39 25.74 -5.61 22.94
CA ILE A 39 26.76 -4.54 22.95
C ILE A 39 26.20 -3.28 22.29
N GLU A 40 25.56 -3.39 21.12
CA GLU A 40 25.04 -2.24 20.39
C GLU A 40 23.90 -1.52 21.12
N VAL A 41 23.00 -2.29 21.75
CA VAL A 41 21.80 -1.73 22.42
C VAL A 41 22.09 -1.28 23.85
N THR A 42 22.97 -1.97 24.58
CA THR A 42 23.15 -1.76 26.03
C THR A 42 24.59 -1.39 26.44
N GLY A 43 25.56 -1.57 25.55
CA GLY A 43 26.99 -1.43 25.86
C GLY A 43 27.58 -2.57 26.70
N ARG A 44 26.78 -3.57 27.08
CA ARG A 44 27.21 -4.72 27.91
C ARG A 44 27.66 -5.89 27.06
N ARG A 45 28.55 -6.71 27.63
CA ARG A 45 29.01 -7.98 27.03
C ARG A 45 28.40 -9.20 27.71
N ASP A 46 28.03 -9.05 28.98
CA ASP A 46 27.31 -10.04 29.77
C ASP A 46 25.81 -9.92 29.53
N TYR A 47 25.16 -11.05 29.32
CA TYR A 47 23.72 -11.13 29.11
C TYR A 47 23.20 -12.53 29.40
N GLU A 48 21.89 -12.61 29.62
CA GLU A 48 21.14 -13.86 29.76
C GLU A 48 20.27 -14.09 28.53
N VAL A 49 20.05 -15.35 28.18
CA VAL A 49 19.14 -15.74 27.10
C VAL A 49 18.18 -16.80 27.59
N GLU A 50 16.90 -16.58 27.35
CA GLU A 50 15.86 -17.56 27.62
C GLU A 50 15.03 -17.81 26.36
N PHE A 51 15.14 -19.04 25.83
CA PHE A 51 14.25 -19.52 24.79
C PHE A 51 13.01 -20.15 25.41
N VAL A 52 11.89 -19.47 25.28
CA VAL A 52 10.62 -19.83 25.94
C VAL A 52 9.69 -20.61 25.00
N ALA A 53 8.85 -21.46 25.58
CA ALA A 53 7.86 -22.27 24.88
C ALA A 53 6.64 -21.44 24.44
N ASN A 54 5.74 -22.05 23.67
CA ASN A 54 4.58 -21.36 23.08
C ASN A 54 3.56 -20.88 24.13
N ASP A 55 3.45 -21.57 25.26
CA ASP A 55 2.54 -21.27 26.36
C ASP A 55 3.03 -20.15 27.30
N TYR A 56 4.32 -19.81 27.24
CA TYR A 56 4.86 -18.64 27.94
C TYR A 56 4.11 -17.36 27.57
N HIS A 57 3.83 -16.49 28.53
CA HIS A 57 3.33 -15.15 28.25
C HIS A 57 3.89 -14.17 29.28
N ASP A 58 4.05 -12.93 28.85
CA ASP A 58 4.35 -11.80 29.72
C ASP A 58 3.73 -10.52 29.14
N GLU A 59 4.13 -9.36 29.66
CA GLU A 59 3.65 -8.06 29.19
C GLU A 59 4.01 -7.77 27.72
N PHE A 60 4.97 -8.49 27.11
CA PHE A 60 5.54 -8.19 25.80
C PHE A 60 5.32 -9.31 24.76
N LEU A 61 5.10 -10.55 25.22
CA LEU A 61 4.93 -11.76 24.41
C LEU A 61 3.66 -12.51 24.78
N ASP A 62 2.85 -12.86 23.77
CA ASP A 62 1.67 -13.70 23.97
C ASP A 62 2.01 -15.19 24.10
N ALA A 63 1.07 -15.96 24.64
CA ALA A 63 1.05 -17.43 24.65
C ALA A 63 0.80 -18.03 23.25
N LYS A 64 1.67 -17.70 22.29
CA LYS A 64 1.71 -18.24 20.92
C LYS A 64 3.15 -18.54 20.51
N TYR A 65 3.31 -19.08 19.30
CA TYR A 65 4.60 -19.17 18.62
C TYR A 65 5.19 -17.77 18.33
N ASN A 66 6.44 -17.70 17.91
CA ASN A 66 7.12 -16.45 17.54
C ASN A 66 6.42 -15.77 16.35
N GLN A 67 5.67 -14.71 16.65
CA GLN A 67 5.02 -13.87 15.67
C GLN A 67 5.84 -12.61 15.46
N GLY A 68 6.14 -12.28 14.20
CA GLY A 68 6.94 -11.11 13.87
C GLY A 68 8.45 -11.37 13.79
N ARG A 69 8.91 -12.61 14.01
CA ARG A 69 10.35 -12.94 14.10
C ARG A 69 11.04 -12.02 15.11
N LEU A 70 10.52 -12.05 16.34
CA LEU A 70 10.80 -11.07 17.38
C LEU A 70 11.65 -11.69 18.50
N GLY A 71 12.62 -10.92 19.00
CA GLY A 71 13.25 -11.13 20.30
C GLY A 71 13.01 -9.91 21.19
N ILE A 72 12.80 -10.14 22.49
CA ILE A 72 12.64 -9.08 23.49
C ILE A 72 13.91 -9.02 24.33
N LEU A 73 14.54 -7.85 24.42
CA LEU A 73 15.67 -7.60 25.31
C LEU A 73 15.23 -6.66 26.44
N GLN A 74 15.36 -7.09 27.69
CA GLN A 74 15.06 -6.30 28.87
C GLN A 74 16.35 -5.89 29.57
N TYR A 75 16.55 -4.59 29.79
CA TYR A 75 17.70 -4.05 30.51
C TYR A 75 17.35 -2.76 31.23
N HIS A 76 17.68 -2.67 32.52
CA HIS A 76 17.20 -1.65 33.45
C HIS A 76 15.67 -1.52 33.37
N ASP A 77 15.15 -0.33 33.10
CA ASP A 77 13.73 -0.05 32.87
C ASP A 77 13.38 0.00 31.37
N THR A 78 14.25 -0.47 30.48
CA THR A 78 14.04 -0.41 29.02
C THR A 78 13.72 -1.78 28.45
N VAL A 79 12.77 -1.81 27.51
CA VAL A 79 12.39 -3.00 26.75
C VAL A 79 12.65 -2.76 25.27
N THR A 80 13.46 -3.61 24.68
CA THR A 80 13.85 -3.48 23.28
C THR A 80 13.24 -4.61 22.46
N TYR A 81 12.40 -4.24 21.49
CA TYR A 81 11.80 -5.11 20.50
C TYR A 81 12.77 -5.24 19.33
N ILE A 82 13.22 -6.45 19.02
CA ILE A 82 14.17 -6.70 17.93
C ILE A 82 13.50 -7.61 16.91
N SER A 83 13.14 -7.05 15.76
CA SER A 83 12.62 -7.80 14.61
C SER A 83 13.78 -8.29 13.75
N PHE A 84 13.78 -9.56 13.38
CA PHE A 84 14.84 -10.19 12.59
C PHE A 84 14.36 -10.44 11.15
N SER A 85 15.21 -10.15 10.16
CA SER A 85 14.93 -10.48 8.76
C SER A 85 14.78 -11.99 8.56
N ASP A 86 14.17 -12.41 7.45
CA ASP A 86 14.18 -13.81 7.04
C ASP A 86 15.53 -14.24 6.46
N GLU A 87 15.85 -15.53 6.54
CA GLU A 87 17.04 -16.14 5.92
C GLU A 87 16.83 -16.34 4.40
N LYS A 88 15.59 -16.25 3.92
CA LYS A 88 15.24 -16.35 2.49
C LYS A 88 14.78 -15.01 1.94
N CYS A 89 15.65 -14.38 1.16
CA CYS A 89 15.41 -13.13 0.42
C CYS A 89 15.14 -13.42 -1.07
N GLU A 90 14.50 -14.55 -1.38
CA GLU A 90 14.23 -15.00 -2.76
C GLU A 90 12.90 -14.48 -3.30
N GLY A 91 11.93 -14.22 -2.42
CA GLY A 91 10.65 -13.59 -2.76
C GLY A 91 10.72 -12.07 -2.64
N ARG A 92 9.83 -11.36 -3.36
CA ARG A 92 9.76 -9.89 -3.41
C ARG A 92 9.83 -9.24 -2.01
N ASN A 93 9.09 -9.78 -1.05
CA ASN A 93 9.03 -9.26 0.32
C ASN A 93 9.26 -10.33 1.40
N SER A 94 9.70 -11.55 1.03
CA SER A 94 9.80 -12.67 1.97
C SER A 94 10.68 -12.36 3.19
N GLY A 95 11.72 -11.54 3.01
CA GLY A 95 12.63 -11.12 4.07
C GLY A 95 12.02 -10.23 5.16
N ILE A 96 10.84 -9.64 4.93
CA ILE A 96 10.28 -8.55 5.75
C ILE A 96 8.78 -8.67 6.04
N GLN A 97 8.10 -9.74 5.58
CA GLN A 97 6.65 -9.93 5.83
C GLN A 97 6.27 -9.94 7.33
N SER A 98 7.22 -10.26 8.21
CA SER A 98 7.00 -10.29 9.65
C SER A 98 7.05 -8.90 10.31
N VAL A 99 7.58 -7.89 9.63
CA VAL A 99 7.85 -6.55 10.17
C VAL A 99 6.59 -5.86 10.69
N PRO A 100 5.45 -5.81 9.95
CA PRO A 100 4.24 -5.19 10.49
C PRO A 100 3.73 -5.87 11.76
N THR A 101 3.91 -7.19 11.87
CA THR A 101 3.51 -7.91 13.09
C THR A 101 4.37 -7.52 14.29
N ALA A 102 5.68 -7.33 14.09
CA ALA A 102 6.56 -6.82 15.15
C ALA A 102 6.20 -5.38 15.53
N PHE A 103 5.92 -4.52 14.53
CA PHE A 103 5.48 -3.14 14.76
C PHE A 103 4.19 -3.09 15.58
N ASN A 104 3.18 -3.90 15.23
CA ASN A 104 1.91 -3.90 15.96
C ASN A 104 2.10 -4.23 17.44
N ARG A 105 2.96 -5.21 17.75
CA ARG A 105 3.29 -5.56 19.13
C ARG A 105 3.99 -4.44 19.88
N PHE A 106 4.93 -3.77 19.21
CA PHE A 106 5.64 -2.63 19.78
C PHE A 106 4.68 -1.46 20.03
N TYR A 107 3.91 -1.06 19.02
CA TYR A 107 3.05 0.12 19.06
C TYR A 107 1.94 -0.03 20.10
N SER A 108 1.19 -1.15 20.06
CA SER A 108 0.06 -1.40 20.96
C SER A 108 0.45 -1.64 22.42
N ASN A 109 1.72 -1.89 22.73
CA ASN A 109 2.16 -2.08 24.11
C ASN A 109 2.27 -0.72 24.84
N PRO A 110 1.57 -0.48 25.96
CA PRO A 110 1.56 0.84 26.60
C PRO A 110 2.82 1.17 27.41
N TYR A 111 3.82 0.28 27.47
CA TYR A 111 5.04 0.50 28.23
C TYR A 111 5.83 1.71 27.67
N PRO A 112 6.19 2.70 28.51
CA PRO A 112 6.73 3.97 28.01
C PRO A 112 8.19 3.85 27.53
N ASN A 113 9.00 3.03 28.18
CA ASN A 113 10.43 2.93 27.92
C ASN A 113 10.73 1.77 26.98
N LYS A 114 10.25 1.87 25.74
CA LYS A 114 10.40 0.83 24.72
C LYS A 114 11.15 1.34 23.50
N ASN A 115 11.96 0.47 22.90
CA ASN A 115 12.68 0.71 21.65
C ASN A 115 12.33 -0.34 20.60
N LEU A 116 12.42 0.02 19.32
CA LEU A 116 12.16 -0.87 18.19
C LEU A 116 13.36 -0.91 17.25
N PHE A 117 13.92 -2.10 17.06
CA PHE A 117 15.04 -2.34 16.17
C PHE A 117 14.74 -3.41 15.12
N PHE A 118 15.47 -3.31 14.02
CA PHE A 118 15.57 -4.34 12.99
C PHE A 118 17.00 -4.86 12.86
N TYR A 119 17.13 -6.19 12.76
CA TYR A 119 18.39 -6.89 12.59
C TYR A 119 18.37 -7.74 11.31
N PHE A 120 19.37 -7.54 10.45
CA PHE A 120 19.58 -8.31 9.23
C PHE A 120 20.27 -9.63 9.55
N LEU A 121 19.56 -10.74 9.41
CA LEU A 121 20.18 -12.06 9.37
C LEU A 121 20.83 -12.30 8.01
N PRO A 122 21.89 -13.14 7.93
CA PRO A 122 22.40 -13.62 6.65
C PRO A 122 21.26 -14.25 5.85
N CYS A 123 21.08 -13.83 4.59
CA CYS A 123 20.04 -14.39 3.75
C CYS A 123 20.53 -14.83 2.37
N SER A 124 19.88 -15.87 1.82
CA SER A 124 20.01 -16.26 0.42
C SER A 124 19.15 -15.35 -0.45
N GLY A 125 19.74 -14.73 -1.48
CA GLY A 125 19.04 -13.85 -2.41
C GLY A 125 19.52 -12.40 -2.36
N ASN A 126 18.69 -11.47 -2.86
CA ASN A 126 19.03 -10.06 -2.95
C ASN A 126 18.08 -9.21 -2.10
N ASN A 127 18.57 -8.77 -0.94
CA ASN A 127 17.86 -7.89 -0.02
C ASN A 127 18.13 -6.39 -0.25
N ALA A 128 18.79 -6.05 -1.36
CA ALA A 128 19.17 -4.69 -1.75
C ALA A 128 18.44 -4.23 -3.03
N THR A 129 17.32 -4.86 -3.37
CA THR A 129 16.50 -4.41 -4.52
C THR A 129 15.84 -3.07 -4.22
N PRO A 130 15.46 -2.28 -5.25
CA PRO A 130 14.72 -1.03 -5.06
C PRO A 130 13.47 -1.18 -4.18
N TYR A 131 12.78 -2.31 -4.29
CA TYR A 131 11.62 -2.62 -3.47
C TYR A 131 12.00 -2.84 -2.00
N TYR A 132 13.06 -3.61 -1.70
CA TYR A 132 13.54 -3.77 -0.32
C TYR A 132 13.98 -2.43 0.27
N LEU A 133 14.69 -1.60 -0.50
CA LEU A 133 15.09 -0.27 -0.08
C LEU A 133 13.88 0.60 0.26
N PHE A 134 12.84 0.61 -0.57
CA PHE A 134 11.57 1.30 -0.28
C PHE A 134 10.97 0.83 1.04
N MET A 135 10.90 -0.48 1.28
CA MET A 135 10.36 -1.03 2.51
C MET A 135 11.21 -0.69 3.75
N TYR A 136 12.53 -0.70 3.64
CA TYR A 136 13.40 -0.25 4.75
C TYR A 136 13.24 1.24 5.05
N ARG A 137 13.04 2.07 4.03
CA ARG A 137 12.73 3.49 4.23
C ARG A 137 11.38 3.68 4.93
N LEU A 138 10.35 2.88 4.58
CA LEU A 138 9.08 2.89 5.31
C LEU A 138 9.28 2.49 6.77
N MET A 139 10.05 1.43 7.05
CA MET A 139 10.38 1.02 8.41
C MET A 139 11.09 2.13 9.19
N LYS A 140 12.10 2.77 8.58
CA LYS A 140 12.82 3.88 9.21
C LYS A 140 11.90 5.05 9.53
N THR A 141 10.94 5.33 8.64
CA THR A 141 9.92 6.37 8.81
C THR A 141 8.94 6.03 9.92
N ALA A 142 8.52 4.76 10.00
CA ALA A 142 7.66 4.27 11.07
C ALA A 142 8.36 4.18 12.44
N GLY A 143 9.68 4.43 12.53
CA GLY A 143 10.42 4.45 13.80
C GLY A 143 11.31 3.24 14.09
N PHE A 144 11.57 2.36 13.10
CA PHE A 144 12.58 1.31 13.28
C PHE A 144 14.00 1.88 13.23
N GLU A 145 14.83 1.47 14.19
CA GLU A 145 16.28 1.63 14.13
C GLU A 145 16.96 0.36 13.60
N PHE A 146 18.02 0.50 12.80
CA PHE A 146 18.70 -0.65 12.18
C PHE A 146 20.04 -0.90 12.84
N LEU A 147 20.26 -2.12 13.33
CA LEU A 147 21.44 -2.49 14.12
C LEU A 147 22.67 -2.78 13.23
N ASN A 148 22.52 -3.69 12.27
CA ASN A 148 23.63 -4.24 11.49
C ASN A 148 23.44 -4.09 9.97
N VAL A 149 23.17 -2.87 9.50
CA VAL A 149 22.91 -2.58 8.08
C VAL A 149 24.04 -3.13 7.18
N PRO A 150 23.74 -3.99 6.19
CA PRO A 150 24.73 -4.48 5.25
C PRO A 150 25.44 -3.34 4.51
N THR A 151 26.75 -3.45 4.32
CA THR A 151 27.57 -2.42 3.67
C THR A 151 27.09 -2.07 2.25
N SER A 152 26.47 -3.02 1.55
CA SER A 152 25.88 -2.82 0.22
C SER A 152 24.73 -1.81 0.19
N ILE A 153 24.05 -1.59 1.32
CA ILE A 153 22.91 -0.67 1.47
C ILE A 153 23.12 0.37 2.58
N ALA A 154 24.31 0.42 3.17
CA ALA A 154 24.67 1.41 4.17
C ALA A 154 24.55 2.82 3.58
N GLY A 155 23.90 3.72 4.32
CA GLY A 155 23.63 5.10 3.89
C GLY A 155 22.47 5.26 2.89
N GLN A 156 21.85 4.17 2.43
CA GLN A 156 20.70 4.23 1.50
C GLN A 156 19.34 4.16 2.22
N ILE A 157 19.32 3.74 3.50
CA ILE A 157 18.11 3.64 4.30
C ILE A 157 17.89 4.97 5.03
N THR A 158 17.17 5.88 4.41
CA THR A 158 16.76 7.16 4.99
C THR A 158 15.25 7.23 5.17
N ALA A 159 14.80 7.86 6.26
CA ALA A 159 13.37 8.13 6.45
C ALA A 159 12.82 8.95 5.27
N PHE A 160 11.55 8.72 4.95
CA PHE A 160 10.78 9.63 4.12
C PHE A 160 10.55 10.94 4.88
N SER A 161 10.50 12.06 4.16
CA SER A 161 10.27 13.38 4.76
C SER A 161 8.84 13.89 4.62
N SER A 162 8.03 13.27 3.75
CA SER A 162 6.62 13.62 3.53
C SER A 162 5.87 12.49 2.83
N ILE A 163 4.54 12.53 2.85
CA ILE A 163 3.68 11.60 2.10
C ILE A 163 3.99 11.68 0.59
N ASP A 164 4.25 12.88 0.07
CA ASP A 164 4.65 13.09 -1.33
C ASP A 164 5.98 12.38 -1.69
N ASP A 165 6.94 12.29 -0.76
CA ASP A 165 8.18 11.52 -0.96
C ASP A 165 7.90 10.01 -1.04
N ILE A 166 6.95 9.49 -0.24
CA ILE A 166 6.50 8.10 -0.34
C ILE A 166 5.86 7.85 -1.72
N ILE A 167 4.96 8.74 -2.16
CA ILE A 167 4.28 8.63 -3.47
C ILE A 167 5.31 8.57 -4.60
N ARG A 168 6.27 9.49 -4.62
CA ARG A 168 7.34 9.51 -5.64
C ARG A 168 8.18 8.23 -5.63
N ALA A 169 8.65 7.80 -4.46
CA ALA A 169 9.45 6.59 -4.35
C ALA A 169 8.65 5.33 -4.70
N ARG A 170 7.33 5.32 -4.44
CA ARG A 170 6.45 4.23 -4.83
C ARG A 170 6.31 4.14 -6.35
N LYS A 171 6.15 5.27 -7.03
CA LYS A 171 6.09 5.37 -8.49
C LYS A 171 7.33 4.79 -9.17
N GLU A 172 8.52 5.20 -8.72
CA GLU A 172 9.80 4.71 -9.23
C GLU A 172 9.97 3.18 -9.08
N ASN A 173 9.31 2.58 -8.08
CA ASN A 173 9.28 1.13 -7.89
C ASN A 173 8.24 0.42 -8.76
N GLY A 174 7.11 1.08 -9.08
CA GLY A 174 6.00 0.53 -9.86
C GLY A 174 6.32 0.36 -11.35
N GLU A 175 6.99 1.36 -11.95
CA GLU A 175 7.31 1.40 -13.39
C GLU A 175 8.17 0.20 -13.88
N ARG A 176 8.87 -0.48 -12.95
CA ARG A 176 9.75 -1.61 -13.27
C ARG A 176 9.05 -2.98 -13.26
N ASN A 177 7.83 -3.09 -12.72
CA ASN A 177 7.11 -4.37 -12.55
C ASN A 177 5.59 -4.21 -12.72
N SER A 178 5.13 -3.94 -13.95
CA SER A 178 3.72 -3.65 -14.29
C SER A 178 2.73 -4.82 -14.13
N GLY A 179 3.21 -6.05 -13.87
CA GLY A 179 2.36 -7.25 -13.81
C GLY A 179 1.74 -7.56 -12.44
N ASN A 180 2.08 -6.80 -11.38
CA ASN A 180 1.56 -7.04 -10.03
C ASN A 180 1.46 -5.71 -9.28
N ASN A 181 0.43 -4.97 -9.65
CA ASN A 181 0.09 -3.68 -9.10
C ASN A 181 -0.24 -3.81 -7.60
N ALA A 182 0.60 -3.20 -6.76
CA ALA A 182 0.50 -3.25 -5.31
C ALA A 182 -0.23 -1.98 -4.80
N THR A 183 -0.36 -1.83 -3.48
CA THR A 183 -1.01 -0.67 -2.83
C THR A 183 -0.63 0.66 -3.49
N TYR A 184 -1.66 1.45 -3.83
CA TYR A 184 -1.53 2.77 -4.44
C TYR A 184 -1.74 3.86 -3.42
N ILE A 185 -1.04 4.98 -3.61
CA ILE A 185 -1.20 6.20 -2.81
C ILE A 185 -1.40 7.32 -3.82
N VAL A 186 -2.52 8.01 -3.70
CA VAL A 186 -2.98 8.99 -4.67
C VAL A 186 -3.19 10.31 -3.96
N LYS A 187 -2.71 11.39 -4.58
CA LYS A 187 -2.96 12.76 -4.13
C LYS A 187 -4.08 13.36 -4.98
N ASN A 188 -5.16 13.79 -4.33
CA ASN A 188 -6.32 14.38 -5.00
C ASN A 188 -6.28 15.91 -4.99
N ALA A 189 -5.73 16.48 -3.91
CA ALA A 189 -5.54 17.91 -3.73
C ALA A 189 -4.38 18.13 -2.73
N PRO A 190 -3.92 19.37 -2.50
CA PRO A 190 -3.06 19.66 -1.36
C PRO A 190 -3.70 19.11 -0.08
N HIS A 191 -2.93 18.33 0.69
CA HIS A 191 -3.37 17.71 1.95
C HIS A 191 -4.49 16.65 1.82
N GLU A 192 -4.83 16.18 0.62
CA GLU A 192 -5.87 15.17 0.41
C GLU A 192 -5.27 13.91 -0.23
N TYR A 193 -5.20 12.84 0.55
CA TYR A 193 -4.52 11.60 0.21
C TYR A 193 -5.44 10.38 0.32
N GLU A 194 -5.40 9.52 -0.68
CA GLU A 194 -6.13 8.25 -0.70
C GLU A 194 -5.17 7.08 -0.87
N ILE A 195 -5.27 6.09 0.01
CA ILE A 195 -4.52 4.84 -0.04
C ILE A 195 -5.48 3.76 -0.51
N TYR A 196 -5.22 3.16 -1.67
CA TYR A 196 -5.96 1.99 -2.14
C TYR A 196 -5.18 0.74 -1.75
N GLY A 197 -5.52 0.21 -0.57
CA GLY A 197 -4.79 -0.83 0.13
C GLY A 197 -5.26 -2.23 -0.20
N LYS A 198 -4.38 -3.07 -0.77
CA LYS A 198 -4.69 -4.49 -1.00
C LYS A 198 -4.66 -5.26 0.31
N THR A 199 -5.72 -6.02 0.56
CA THR A 199 -5.91 -6.80 1.80
C THR A 199 -5.42 -8.25 1.67
N TYR A 200 -5.25 -8.78 0.44
CA TYR A 200 -4.93 -10.19 0.25
C TYR A 200 -3.43 -10.52 0.25
N GLY A 201 -3.10 -11.75 0.67
CA GLY A 201 -1.77 -12.34 0.51
C GLY A 201 -0.67 -11.59 1.27
N ALA A 202 0.45 -11.34 0.60
CA ALA A 202 1.58 -10.62 1.16
C ALA A 202 1.40 -9.09 1.09
N ASN A 203 0.51 -8.59 0.23
CA ASN A 203 0.29 -7.15 0.03
C ASN A 203 -0.31 -6.47 1.27
N LYS A 204 -1.04 -7.20 2.12
CA LYS A 204 -1.57 -6.65 3.38
C LYS A 204 -0.50 -6.14 4.32
N TYR A 205 0.67 -6.79 4.32
CA TYR A 205 1.81 -6.38 5.13
C TYR A 205 2.43 -5.10 4.58
N ASP A 206 2.52 -4.99 3.25
CA ASP A 206 2.94 -3.76 2.57
C ASP A 206 1.98 -2.61 2.87
N THR A 207 0.67 -2.82 2.71
CA THR A 207 -0.37 -1.82 3.03
C THR A 207 -0.25 -1.35 4.47
N SER A 208 -0.13 -2.28 5.42
CA SER A 208 0.02 -1.95 6.84
C SER A 208 1.24 -1.06 7.07
N LEU A 209 2.41 -1.44 6.54
CA LEU A 209 3.65 -0.68 6.75
C LEU A 209 3.61 0.71 6.08
N ILE A 210 3.00 0.81 4.90
CA ILE A 210 2.75 2.09 4.23
C ILE A 210 1.89 2.99 5.13
N CYS A 211 0.80 2.45 5.71
CA CYS A 211 -0.06 3.21 6.61
C CYS A 211 0.70 3.66 7.86
N TYR A 212 1.57 2.83 8.43
CA TYR A 212 2.36 3.23 9.61
C TYR A 212 3.32 4.38 9.29
N ALA A 213 4.02 4.31 8.16
CA ALA A 213 4.91 5.38 7.74
C ALA A 213 4.15 6.68 7.41
N ILE A 214 2.97 6.58 6.80
CA ILE A 214 2.10 7.75 6.55
C ILE A 214 1.57 8.32 7.86
N GLY A 215 1.17 7.48 8.81
CA GLY A 215 0.70 7.91 10.13
C GLY A 215 1.77 8.70 10.90
N GLU A 216 3.05 8.36 10.77
CA GLU A 216 4.13 9.16 11.38
C GLU A 216 4.44 10.48 10.63
N LEU A 217 4.03 10.61 9.37
CA LEU A 217 4.31 11.77 8.52
C LEU A 217 3.14 12.75 8.39
N ALA A 218 1.91 12.27 8.54
CA ALA A 218 0.72 13.06 8.33
C ALA A 218 0.67 14.25 9.29
N GLN A 219 0.43 15.43 8.73
CA GLN A 219 0.26 16.67 9.47
C GLN A 219 -1.20 16.85 9.88
N PRO A 220 -1.50 17.72 10.87
CA PRO A 220 -2.88 17.94 11.33
C PRO A 220 -3.86 18.39 10.22
N GLU A 221 -3.36 19.06 9.19
CA GLU A 221 -4.13 19.48 8.01
C GLU A 221 -4.29 18.39 6.95
N ASP A 222 -3.52 17.29 7.02
CA ASP A 222 -3.62 16.19 6.07
C ASP A 222 -4.88 15.37 6.36
N HIS A 223 -5.69 15.18 5.32
CA HIS A 223 -6.78 14.24 5.28
C HIS A 223 -6.33 13.00 4.51
N VAL A 224 -6.22 11.88 5.22
CA VAL A 224 -5.74 10.60 4.68
C VAL A 224 -6.82 9.55 4.83
N VAL A 225 -7.24 8.95 3.71
CA VAL A 225 -8.22 7.87 3.69
C VAL A 225 -7.59 6.59 3.18
N LEU A 226 -7.68 5.52 3.95
CA LEU A 226 -7.39 4.15 3.53
C LEU A 226 -8.68 3.49 3.04
N TYR A 227 -8.74 3.24 1.73
CA TYR A 227 -9.73 2.35 1.16
C TYR A 227 -9.21 0.91 1.15
N GLU A 228 -9.90 0.03 1.86
CA GLU A 228 -9.60 -1.41 1.83
C GLU A 228 -10.15 -2.01 0.54
N TYR A 229 -9.22 -2.34 -0.36
CA TYR A 229 -9.54 -2.88 -1.66
C TYR A 229 -9.53 -4.41 -1.63
N ASN A 230 -10.73 -4.97 -1.79
CA ASN A 230 -11.06 -6.37 -1.56
C ASN A 230 -10.69 -7.23 -2.77
N GLU A 231 -9.53 -7.90 -2.70
CA GLU A 231 -9.21 -8.99 -3.62
C GLU A 231 -9.59 -10.34 -3.01
N LYS A 232 -10.56 -11.03 -3.62
CA LYS A 232 -11.01 -12.39 -3.24
C LYS A 232 -11.68 -12.41 -1.85
N ASP A 233 -11.32 -13.38 -1.00
CA ASP A 233 -12.07 -13.72 0.21
C ASP A 233 -11.72 -12.86 1.43
N LEU A 234 -10.59 -12.12 1.41
CA LEU A 234 -10.22 -11.25 2.52
C LEU A 234 -10.73 -9.83 2.28
N LYS A 235 -11.62 -9.37 3.15
CA LYS A 235 -12.28 -8.08 3.04
C LYS A 235 -11.59 -6.94 3.79
N GLU A 236 -10.62 -7.27 4.63
CA GLU A 236 -10.03 -6.33 5.58
C GLU A 236 -8.57 -6.69 5.84
N LEU A 237 -7.77 -5.70 6.21
CA LEU A 237 -6.44 -5.90 6.79
C LEU A 237 -6.54 -6.69 8.10
N PRO A 238 -5.43 -7.30 8.56
CA PRO A 238 -5.42 -7.96 9.86
C PRO A 238 -5.90 -7.02 10.97
N ALA A 239 -6.78 -7.49 11.85
CA ALA A 239 -7.36 -6.69 12.93
C ALA A 239 -6.29 -5.95 13.76
N THR A 240 -5.18 -6.61 14.07
CA THR A 240 -4.07 -5.98 14.83
C THR A 240 -3.39 -4.84 14.08
N SER A 241 -3.40 -4.85 12.74
CA SER A 241 -2.92 -3.72 11.95
C SER A 241 -3.94 -2.59 11.95
N LEU A 242 -5.23 -2.90 11.79
CA LEU A 242 -6.30 -1.91 11.83
C LEU A 242 -6.36 -1.18 13.18
N ASP A 243 -6.16 -1.89 14.29
CA ASP A 243 -6.13 -1.29 15.63
C ASP A 243 -4.96 -0.30 15.80
N VAL A 244 -3.82 -0.56 15.16
CA VAL A 244 -2.68 0.36 15.13
C VAL A 244 -2.99 1.57 14.26
N ILE A 245 -3.52 1.37 13.05
CA ILE A 245 -3.86 2.48 12.14
C ILE A 245 -4.91 3.39 12.80
N ARG A 246 -5.93 2.83 13.45
CA ARG A 246 -6.95 3.60 14.18
C ARG A 246 -6.36 4.40 15.34
N SER A 247 -5.38 3.84 16.06
CA SER A 247 -4.77 4.52 17.20
C SER A 247 -3.75 5.61 16.82
N MET A 248 -3.36 5.70 15.55
CA MET A 248 -2.63 6.86 15.00
C MET A 248 -3.53 8.09 14.81
N GLU A 249 -4.87 7.92 14.78
CA GLU A 249 -5.89 8.98 14.74
C GLU A 249 -5.84 9.94 13.53
N ASN A 250 -5.03 9.63 12.51
CA ASN A 250 -4.82 10.49 11.34
C ASN A 250 -5.05 9.79 9.99
N ILE A 251 -5.59 8.57 10.01
CA ILE A 251 -5.99 7.82 8.82
C ILE A 251 -7.43 7.32 9.02
N GLU A 252 -8.34 7.78 8.19
CA GLU A 252 -9.70 7.25 8.11
C GLU A 252 -9.67 5.90 7.35
N ILE A 253 -10.41 4.89 7.82
CA ILE A 253 -10.45 3.57 7.18
C ILE A 253 -11.85 3.32 6.65
N ILE A 254 -11.96 3.09 5.35
CA ILE A 254 -13.21 2.82 4.64
C ILE A 254 -13.10 1.47 3.93
N ASN A 255 -14.01 0.55 4.24
CA ASN A 255 -14.12 -0.71 3.51
C ASN A 255 -14.90 -0.48 2.21
N ILE A 256 -14.33 -0.82 1.06
CA ILE A 256 -15.07 -0.74 -0.21
C ILE A 256 -16.01 -1.95 -0.29
N ASP A 257 -17.26 -1.76 0.14
CA ASP A 257 -18.33 -2.75 0.03
C ASP A 257 -19.44 -2.34 -0.95
N ASP A 258 -20.31 -3.30 -1.29
CA ASP A 258 -21.43 -3.06 -2.21
C ASP A 258 -22.46 -2.09 -1.64
N GLU A 259 -22.52 -1.86 -0.33
CA GLU A 259 -23.53 -1.02 0.31
C GLU A 259 -23.19 0.46 0.15
N ILE A 260 -21.94 0.84 0.43
CA ILE A 260 -21.43 2.19 0.19
C ILE A 260 -21.57 2.55 -1.29
N GLU A 261 -21.19 1.63 -2.17
CA GLU A 261 -21.23 1.84 -3.61
C GLU A 261 -22.67 1.94 -4.16
N ARG A 262 -23.62 1.17 -3.63
CA ARG A 262 -25.05 1.34 -3.95
C ARG A 262 -25.56 2.70 -3.52
N ARG A 263 -25.23 3.12 -2.29
CA ARG A 263 -25.66 4.41 -1.75
C ARG A 263 -25.13 5.57 -2.59
N GLU A 264 -23.86 5.54 -2.95
CA GLU A 264 -23.24 6.53 -3.83
C GLU A 264 -23.91 6.57 -5.21
N LEU A 265 -24.24 5.41 -5.79
CA LEU A 265 -24.93 5.34 -7.08
C LEU A 265 -26.35 5.91 -7.03
N GLU A 266 -27.06 5.71 -5.92
CA GLU A 266 -28.42 6.22 -5.72
C GLU A 266 -28.41 7.74 -5.46
N GLU A 267 -27.55 8.20 -4.54
CA GLU A 267 -27.50 9.60 -4.06
C GLU A 267 -26.82 10.57 -5.05
N ASN A 268 -25.83 10.11 -5.83
CA ASN A 268 -25.01 10.96 -6.69
C ASN A 268 -25.14 10.62 -8.20
N ASP A 269 -25.11 11.64 -9.06
CA ASP A 269 -25.14 11.49 -10.52
C ASP A 269 -23.75 11.40 -11.16
N SER A 270 -22.71 11.82 -10.43
CA SER A 270 -21.30 11.56 -10.77
C SER A 270 -20.74 10.60 -9.73
N LEU A 271 -20.58 9.33 -10.09
CA LEU A 271 -20.02 8.36 -9.17
C LEU A 271 -18.52 8.60 -9.02
N ARG A 272 -18.09 9.31 -7.97
CA ARG A 272 -16.69 9.34 -7.51
C ARG A 272 -16.41 8.10 -6.67
N SER A 273 -16.72 6.93 -7.23
CA SER A 273 -16.66 5.65 -6.52
C SER A 273 -15.21 5.27 -6.23
N PRO A 274 -14.87 5.01 -4.96
CA PRO A 274 -13.58 4.40 -4.59
C PRO A 274 -13.36 3.09 -5.33
N ARG A 275 -14.40 2.26 -5.51
CA ARG A 275 -14.29 0.99 -6.25
C ARG A 275 -13.94 1.19 -7.72
N PHE A 276 -14.58 2.14 -8.39
CA PHE A 276 -14.29 2.47 -9.78
C PHE A 276 -12.84 2.94 -9.94
N ASN A 277 -12.38 3.84 -9.07
CA ASN A 277 -10.99 4.27 -9.05
C ASN A 277 -10.03 3.11 -8.79
N ALA A 278 -10.35 2.21 -7.86
CA ALA A 278 -9.54 1.04 -7.59
C ALA A 278 -9.44 0.10 -8.80
N HIS A 279 -10.55 -0.16 -9.50
CA HIS A 279 -10.55 -0.95 -10.73
C HIS A 279 -9.77 -0.27 -11.87
N LEU A 280 -9.83 1.06 -11.98
CA LEU A 280 -9.00 1.81 -12.93
C LEU A 280 -7.53 1.76 -12.58
N LEU A 281 -7.16 1.86 -11.30
CA LEU A 281 -5.78 1.70 -10.85
C LEU A 281 -5.26 0.30 -11.20
N ASP A 282 -6.04 -0.74 -10.91
CA ASP A 282 -5.67 -2.12 -11.24
C ASP A 282 -5.47 -2.33 -12.75
N ARG A 283 -6.38 -1.79 -13.57
CA ARG A 283 -6.36 -1.96 -15.03
C ARG A 283 -5.32 -1.09 -15.74
N LEU A 284 -5.27 0.19 -15.39
CA LEU A 284 -4.51 1.24 -16.11
C LEU A 284 -3.24 1.66 -15.38
N GLY A 285 -3.06 1.25 -14.12
CA GLY A 285 -1.98 1.73 -13.28
C GLY A 285 -2.21 3.14 -12.78
N GLU A 286 -1.12 3.85 -12.53
CA GLU A 286 -1.14 5.22 -12.04
C GLU A 286 -1.85 6.19 -12.98
N ARG A 287 -2.43 7.23 -12.38
CA ARG A 287 -3.18 8.29 -13.05
C ARG A 287 -2.33 9.04 -14.10
N HIS A 288 -2.49 8.67 -15.36
CA HIS A 288 -1.98 9.40 -16.52
C HIS A 288 -3.09 9.63 -17.53
N CYS A 289 -3.25 10.86 -18.01
CA CYS A 289 -4.24 11.15 -19.05
C CYS A 289 -3.94 10.35 -20.32
N VAL A 290 -4.87 9.53 -20.77
CA VAL A 290 -4.68 8.69 -21.98
C VAL A 290 -4.57 9.51 -23.28
N LEU A 291 -4.90 10.80 -23.23
CA LEU A 291 -4.94 11.69 -24.39
C LEU A 291 -3.75 12.66 -24.49
N CYS A 292 -3.06 12.92 -23.38
CA CYS A 292 -1.90 13.84 -23.34
C CYS A 292 -0.75 13.42 -22.44
N ASN A 293 -0.88 12.27 -21.78
CA ASN A 293 0.09 11.72 -20.82
C ASN A 293 0.38 12.63 -19.60
N CYS A 294 -0.48 13.61 -19.30
CA CYS A 294 -0.40 14.39 -18.07
C CYS A 294 -0.44 13.45 -16.86
N GLY A 295 0.54 13.53 -15.97
CA GLY A 295 0.66 12.69 -14.76
C GLY A 295 0.49 13.47 -13.45
N ILE A 296 -0.11 14.67 -13.49
CA ILE A 296 -0.42 15.47 -12.31
C ILE A 296 -1.70 14.88 -11.69
N SER A 297 -1.55 14.04 -10.67
CA SER A 297 -2.63 13.22 -10.09
C SER A 297 -3.88 14.02 -9.73
N GLU A 298 -3.71 15.23 -9.21
CA GLU A 298 -4.77 16.13 -8.73
C GLU A 298 -5.69 16.65 -9.85
N VAL A 299 -5.21 16.67 -11.09
CA VAL A 299 -6.03 17.07 -12.25
C VAL A 299 -6.47 15.88 -13.09
N ILE A 300 -6.11 14.65 -12.72
CA ILE A 300 -6.56 13.43 -13.39
C ILE A 300 -7.79 12.87 -12.68
N GLN A 301 -8.79 12.50 -13.46
CA GLN A 301 -10.04 11.90 -13.01
C GLN A 301 -10.33 10.64 -13.81
N GLY A 302 -11.07 9.71 -13.21
CA GLY A 302 -11.65 8.58 -13.92
C GLY A 302 -12.86 9.06 -14.71
N ALA A 303 -12.75 9.10 -16.03
CA ALA A 303 -13.82 9.48 -16.93
C ALA A 303 -14.58 8.23 -17.39
N HIS A 304 -15.88 8.15 -17.12
CA HIS A 304 -16.72 7.06 -17.59
C HIS A 304 -16.95 7.14 -19.10
N ILE A 305 -16.77 6.01 -19.80
CA ILE A 305 -17.07 5.91 -21.23
C ILE A 305 -18.57 5.96 -21.44
N TRP A 306 -19.32 5.04 -20.83
CA TRP A 306 -20.77 5.11 -20.73
C TRP A 306 -21.15 5.86 -19.44
N PRO A 307 -21.70 7.09 -19.52
CA PRO A 307 -21.93 7.93 -18.35
C PRO A 307 -22.84 7.28 -17.31
N VAL A 308 -22.51 7.47 -16.03
CA VAL A 308 -23.30 6.96 -14.90
C VAL A 308 -24.74 7.45 -14.97
N SER A 309 -24.97 8.72 -15.36
CA SER A 309 -26.30 9.28 -15.56
C SER A 309 -27.15 8.50 -16.58
N ASP A 310 -26.52 7.91 -17.60
CA ASP A 310 -27.22 7.19 -18.67
C ASP A 310 -27.47 5.73 -18.26
N ILE A 311 -26.51 5.14 -17.54
CA ILE A 311 -26.68 3.86 -16.85
C ILE A 311 -27.87 3.94 -15.89
N LYS A 312 -27.93 4.98 -15.03
CA LYS A 312 -29.03 5.21 -14.07
C LYS A 312 -30.39 5.32 -14.76
N ARG A 313 -30.45 6.03 -15.90
CA ARG A 313 -31.68 6.23 -16.69
C ARG A 313 -32.13 5.00 -17.47
N THR A 314 -31.28 4.01 -17.65
CA THR A 314 -31.62 2.78 -18.38
C THR A 314 -32.58 1.91 -17.56
N SER A 315 -33.86 1.89 -17.92
CA SER A 315 -34.91 1.16 -17.19
C SER A 315 -34.82 -0.36 -17.31
N ALA A 316 -34.12 -0.86 -18.33
CA ALA A 316 -33.94 -2.29 -18.56
C ALA A 316 -32.92 -2.94 -17.61
N LEU A 317 -32.12 -2.13 -16.88
CA LEU A 317 -31.11 -2.62 -15.95
C LEU A 317 -31.64 -2.63 -14.52
N SER A 318 -31.35 -3.72 -13.80
CA SER A 318 -31.47 -3.80 -12.35
C SER A 318 -30.43 -2.90 -11.65
N LEU A 319 -30.64 -2.62 -10.36
CA LEU A 319 -29.68 -1.84 -9.57
C LEU A 319 -28.29 -2.49 -9.53
N ASP A 320 -28.23 -3.81 -9.37
CA ASP A 320 -26.97 -4.55 -9.35
C ASP A 320 -26.24 -4.49 -10.70
N GLU A 321 -26.96 -4.56 -11.82
CA GLU A 321 -26.37 -4.38 -13.15
C GLU A 321 -25.86 -2.95 -13.36
N LYS A 322 -26.64 -1.94 -12.95
CA LYS A 322 -26.22 -0.54 -13.00
C LYS A 322 -24.94 -0.32 -12.22
N LEU A 323 -24.86 -0.88 -11.01
CA LEU A 323 -23.68 -0.80 -10.18
C LEU A 323 -22.47 -1.50 -10.82
N ALA A 324 -22.68 -2.70 -11.37
CA ALA A 324 -21.62 -3.42 -12.06
C ALA A 324 -21.05 -2.61 -13.23
N TYR A 325 -21.89 -1.97 -14.05
CA TYR A 325 -21.44 -1.11 -15.15
C TYR A 325 -20.79 0.19 -14.68
N ALA A 326 -21.31 0.81 -13.61
CA ALA A 326 -20.79 2.07 -13.09
C ALA A 326 -19.42 1.92 -12.40
N THR A 327 -19.15 0.74 -11.85
CA THR A 327 -17.88 0.44 -11.17
C THR A 327 -16.89 -0.34 -12.03
N ASP A 328 -17.27 -0.80 -13.24
CA ASP A 328 -16.36 -1.55 -14.13
C ASP A 328 -15.17 -0.67 -14.58
N GLY A 329 -13.94 -1.13 -14.31
CA GLY A 329 -12.72 -0.46 -14.79
C GLY A 329 -12.57 -0.45 -16.32
N GLU A 330 -13.28 -1.34 -17.03
CA GLU A 330 -13.39 -1.30 -18.49
C GLU A 330 -14.25 -0.13 -18.99
N ASN A 331 -15.14 0.41 -18.15
CA ASN A 331 -16.00 1.56 -18.45
C ASN A 331 -15.31 2.91 -18.15
N GLY A 332 -13.99 2.94 -17.96
CA GLY A 332 -13.31 4.18 -17.61
C GLY A 332 -11.92 4.33 -18.18
N LEU A 333 -11.50 5.59 -18.24
CA LEU A 333 -10.16 6.00 -18.64
C LEU A 333 -9.68 7.12 -17.72
N TRP A 334 -8.37 7.15 -17.45
CA TRP A 334 -7.75 8.31 -16.81
C TRP A 334 -7.71 9.48 -17.81
N MET A 335 -8.34 10.60 -17.45
CA MET A 335 -8.32 11.83 -18.24
C MET A 335 -8.01 13.04 -17.37
N CYS A 336 -7.25 14.01 -17.89
CA CYS A 336 -7.11 15.28 -17.20
C CYS A 336 -8.42 16.08 -17.27
N GLN A 337 -8.61 17.04 -16.37
CA GLN A 337 -9.83 17.86 -16.31
C GLN A 337 -10.24 18.45 -17.67
N ASN A 338 -9.29 18.92 -18.49
CA ASN A 338 -9.57 19.45 -19.81
C ASN A 338 -10.14 18.38 -20.76
N HIS A 339 -9.44 17.24 -20.89
CA HIS A 339 -9.88 16.15 -21.75
C HIS A 339 -11.18 15.51 -21.27
N HIS A 340 -11.33 15.34 -19.95
CA HIS A 340 -12.57 14.84 -19.35
C HIS A 340 -13.75 15.75 -19.70
N LYS A 341 -13.59 17.06 -19.53
CA LYS A 341 -14.67 18.02 -19.84
C LYS A 341 -15.02 18.03 -21.33
N MET A 342 -14.02 17.95 -22.22
CA MET A 342 -14.25 17.89 -23.66
C MET A 342 -14.96 16.59 -24.08
N PHE A 343 -14.62 15.47 -23.44
CA PHE A 343 -15.25 14.18 -23.70
C PHE A 343 -16.72 14.20 -23.26
N ASP A 344 -17.00 14.65 -22.03
CA ASP A 344 -18.36 14.77 -21.50
C ASP A 344 -19.24 15.76 -22.25
N SER A 345 -18.65 16.82 -22.81
CA SER A 345 -19.37 17.84 -23.56
C SER A 345 -19.52 17.51 -25.06
N SER A 346 -19.16 16.29 -25.48
CA SER A 346 -19.19 15.86 -26.89
C SER A 346 -18.39 16.77 -27.83
N ILE A 347 -17.29 17.34 -27.33
CA ILE A 347 -16.30 18.08 -28.14
C ILE A 347 -15.25 17.10 -28.68
N LEU A 348 -14.87 16.13 -27.85
CA LEU A 348 -13.94 15.05 -28.17
C LEU A 348 -14.69 13.72 -28.20
N PHE A 349 -14.39 12.89 -29.20
CA PHE A 349 -14.98 11.59 -29.43
C PHE A 349 -13.90 10.52 -29.46
N LEU A 350 -14.22 9.39 -28.86
CA LEU A 350 -13.43 8.16 -28.91
C LEU A 350 -14.17 7.14 -29.76
N SER A 351 -13.44 6.36 -30.56
CA SER A 351 -14.02 5.31 -31.41
C SER A 351 -13.61 3.90 -30.98
N ASN A 352 -14.32 2.91 -31.52
CA ASN A 352 -13.93 1.50 -31.45
C ASN A 352 -12.63 1.21 -32.20
N ASN A 353 -12.23 2.07 -33.14
CA ASN A 353 -11.04 1.91 -33.96
C ASN A 353 -9.84 2.69 -33.41
N ARG A 354 -9.88 3.10 -32.13
CA ARG A 354 -8.83 3.87 -31.40
C ARG A 354 -8.75 5.34 -31.76
N GLU A 355 -9.34 5.75 -32.87
CA GLU A 355 -9.30 7.14 -33.34
C GLU A 355 -9.93 8.08 -32.31
N VAL A 356 -9.20 9.16 -32.04
CA VAL A 356 -9.67 10.33 -31.31
C VAL A 356 -10.08 11.37 -32.34
N SER A 357 -11.34 11.78 -32.32
CA SER A 357 -11.88 12.77 -33.26
C SER A 357 -12.61 13.89 -32.52
N TYR A 358 -12.93 14.96 -33.24
CA TYR A 358 -13.54 16.15 -32.65
C TYR A 358 -14.82 16.55 -33.37
N LYS A 359 -15.61 17.36 -32.69
CA LYS A 359 -16.82 17.95 -33.23
C LYS A 359 -16.51 18.73 -34.52
N THR A 360 -17.34 18.55 -35.54
CA THR A 360 -17.05 19.03 -36.91
C THR A 360 -17.23 20.54 -37.08
N ASP A 361 -18.01 21.19 -36.23
CA ASP A 361 -18.37 22.60 -36.30
C ASP A 361 -17.47 23.51 -35.44
N LEU A 362 -16.32 23.01 -34.98
CA LEU A 362 -15.34 23.79 -34.24
C LEU A 362 -14.66 24.85 -35.13
N SER A 363 -14.38 26.01 -34.54
CA SER A 363 -13.57 27.03 -35.21
C SER A 363 -12.13 26.57 -35.40
N GLU A 364 -11.42 27.13 -36.37
CA GLU A 364 -10.01 26.77 -36.62
C GLU A 364 -9.11 27.06 -35.41
N SER A 365 -9.41 28.11 -34.64
CA SER A 365 -8.70 28.41 -33.39
C SER A 365 -8.94 27.36 -32.31
N ASP A 366 -10.18 26.87 -32.18
CA ASP A 366 -10.51 25.84 -31.18
C ASP A 366 -9.86 24.50 -31.54
N LYS A 367 -9.90 24.11 -32.82
CA LYS A 367 -9.21 22.91 -33.31
C LYS A 367 -7.71 22.98 -33.04
N ALA A 368 -7.06 24.10 -33.40
CA ALA A 368 -5.64 24.29 -33.15
C ALA A 368 -5.29 24.20 -31.66
N TYR A 369 -6.14 24.71 -30.77
CA TYR A 369 -5.97 24.56 -29.33
C TYR A 369 -6.10 23.10 -28.90
N ILE A 370 -7.16 22.41 -29.31
CA ILE A 370 -7.40 21.01 -28.92
C ILE A 370 -6.27 20.10 -29.41
N ASP A 371 -5.80 20.30 -30.64
CA ASP A 371 -4.66 19.57 -31.21
C ASP A 371 -3.37 19.84 -30.43
N SER A 372 -3.17 21.07 -29.95
CA SER A 372 -1.98 21.41 -29.16
C SER A 372 -1.91 20.71 -27.80
N ILE A 373 -3.07 20.36 -27.22
CA ILE A 373 -3.15 19.69 -25.91
C ILE A 373 -3.42 18.19 -26.01
N THR A 374 -3.83 17.68 -27.18
CA THR A 374 -4.18 16.28 -27.41
C THR A 374 -3.09 15.62 -28.23
N THR A 375 -2.07 15.09 -27.55
CA THR A 375 -0.90 14.51 -28.21
C THR A 375 -1.13 13.08 -28.70
N VAL A 376 -2.20 12.43 -28.25
CA VAL A 376 -2.60 11.08 -28.66
C VAL A 376 -3.81 11.15 -29.59
N THR A 377 -3.58 10.88 -30.88
CA THR A 377 -4.63 10.81 -31.91
C THR A 377 -5.23 9.42 -32.05
N ASN A 378 -4.53 8.40 -31.55
CA ASN A 378 -4.97 7.01 -31.54
C ASN A 378 -4.68 6.39 -30.17
N LEU A 379 -5.72 5.91 -29.50
CA LEU A 379 -5.57 5.23 -28.22
C LEU A 379 -4.65 3.99 -28.35
N PRO A 380 -3.88 3.67 -27.29
CA PRO A 380 -3.12 2.43 -27.23
C PRO A 380 -4.00 1.19 -27.45
N GLU A 381 -3.48 0.22 -28.21
CA GLU A 381 -4.23 -0.99 -28.61
C GLU A 381 -4.75 -1.79 -27.41
N HIS A 382 -3.96 -1.89 -26.34
CA HIS A 382 -4.31 -2.64 -25.14
C HIS A 382 -5.54 -2.06 -24.39
N LEU A 383 -5.92 -0.80 -24.64
CA LEU A 383 -7.11 -0.20 -24.05
C LEU A 383 -8.41 -0.63 -24.77
N ILE A 384 -8.30 -1.11 -26.00
CA ILE A 384 -9.44 -1.49 -26.83
C ILE A 384 -9.77 -2.96 -26.59
N THR A 385 -10.64 -3.20 -25.63
CA THR A 385 -11.18 -4.52 -25.32
C THR A 385 -12.61 -4.65 -25.86
N PRO A 386 -13.17 -5.88 -25.93
CA PRO A 386 -14.58 -6.07 -26.24
C PRO A 386 -15.52 -5.31 -25.28
N ARG A 387 -15.13 -5.15 -24.01
CA ARG A 387 -15.90 -4.39 -23.01
C ARG A 387 -15.81 -2.89 -23.26
N TYR A 388 -14.64 -2.35 -23.57
CA TYR A 388 -14.47 -0.97 -23.99
C TYR A 388 -15.37 -0.66 -25.20
N MET A 389 -15.36 -1.51 -26.22
CA MET A 389 -16.18 -1.31 -27.43
C MET A 389 -17.68 -1.30 -27.10
N TYR A 390 -18.11 -2.20 -26.22
CA TYR A 390 -19.48 -2.20 -25.71
C TYR A 390 -19.86 -0.87 -25.06
N TYR A 391 -18.99 -0.28 -24.23
CA TYR A 391 -19.28 1.01 -23.59
C TYR A 391 -19.28 2.18 -24.57
N ILE A 392 -18.41 2.16 -25.58
CA ILE A 392 -18.42 3.15 -26.67
C ILE A 392 -19.73 3.08 -27.44
N ASP A 393 -20.19 1.88 -27.80
CA ASP A 393 -21.47 1.69 -28.48
C ASP A 393 -22.63 2.19 -27.61
N LYS A 394 -22.59 1.97 -26.29
CA LYS A 394 -23.59 2.51 -25.36
C LYS A 394 -23.57 4.02 -25.22
N ARG A 395 -22.41 4.67 -25.34
CA ARG A 395 -22.28 6.13 -25.26
C ARG A 395 -22.91 6.83 -26.48
N TYR A 396 -22.81 6.23 -27.66
CA TYR A 396 -23.22 6.85 -28.92
C TYR A 396 -24.44 6.22 -29.59
N ALA A 397 -25.09 5.25 -28.94
CA ALA A 397 -26.41 4.74 -29.32
C ALA A 397 -27.51 5.71 -28.89
#